data_AF-A0A2T2R1Z4-F1
#
_entry.id   AF-A0A2T2R1Z4-F1
#
_cell.length_a   1.000
_cell.length_b   1.000
_cell.length_c   1.000
_cell.angle_alpha   90.00
_cell.angle_beta   90.00
_cell.angle_gamma   90.00
#
_symmetry.space_group_name_H-M   'P 1'
#
loop_
_entity.id
_entity.type
_entity.pdbx_description
1 polymer ?
#
loop_
_entity_poly.entity_id
_entity_poly.type
_entity_poly.pdbx_seq_one_letter_code
_entity_poly.pdbx_strand_id
1 'polypeptide(L)'
;ERNLKSPFWTRQYIDNCVHQGNLVAAAEQVFPWQAEDTIEEIEEATKSIVEQFPYVGRVGFDLKVTPAGECKILECNCRYGGSSYPNFTREQVGTDRCVLMHNIHPGLDNFKQVHTRFEDNNLDYSPKDRTGVFVANPFCLPEKCAAMIVAKSPKSAEAKLDQVLEVVEQ
;
A
#
# COMPACT_ATOMS: atom_id res chain seq x y z
N GLU A 1 5.42 29.33 -20.01
CA GLU A 1 4.61 28.23 -19.46
C GLU A 1 5.03 26.91 -20.10
N ARG A 2 5.20 25.82 -19.34
CA ARG A 2 5.54 24.51 -19.92
C ARG A 2 4.25 23.89 -20.49
N ASN A 3 4.31 23.45 -21.74
CA ASN A 3 3.19 22.86 -22.46
C ASN A 3 2.95 21.42 -21.92
N LEU A 4 2.13 21.28 -20.87
CA LEU A 4 1.82 20.01 -20.17
C LEU A 4 0.85 19.10 -20.96
N LYS A 5 0.95 19.10 -22.29
CA LYS A 5 0.03 18.36 -23.19
C LYS A 5 0.43 16.91 -23.47
N SER A 6 1.56 16.45 -22.92
CA SER A 6 2.04 15.08 -23.12
C SER A 6 2.28 14.43 -21.76
N PRO A 7 1.82 13.19 -21.54
CA PRO A 7 2.18 12.45 -20.34
C PRO A 7 3.70 12.37 -20.25
N PHE A 8 4.25 12.64 -19.08
CA PHE A 8 5.68 12.62 -18.85
C PHE A 8 6.01 11.76 -17.63
N TRP A 9 7.18 11.14 -17.68
CA TRP A 9 7.68 10.32 -16.59
C TRP A 9 8.34 11.22 -15.56
N THR A 10 7.89 11.14 -14.31
CA THR A 10 8.58 11.81 -13.22
C THR A 10 9.53 10.85 -12.51
N ARG A 11 10.65 11.43 -12.06
CA ARG A 11 11.47 10.87 -10.99
C ARG A 11 11.20 11.69 -9.75
N GLN A 12 10.64 11.07 -8.73
CA GLN A 12 10.42 11.69 -7.43
C GLN A 12 11.53 11.26 -6.46
N TYR A 13 11.93 12.19 -5.60
CA TYR A 13 12.87 11.96 -4.51
C TYR A 13 12.10 12.18 -3.21
N ILE A 14 11.66 11.10 -2.58
CA ILE A 14 10.80 11.11 -1.38
C ILE A 14 11.34 10.04 -0.43
N ASP A 15 11.32 10.29 0.89
CA ASP A 15 11.75 9.36 1.94
C ASP A 15 13.18 8.79 1.74
N ASN A 16 14.11 9.64 1.28
CA ASN A 16 15.48 9.26 0.91
C ASN A 16 15.58 8.20 -0.20
N CYS A 17 14.48 7.93 -0.90
CA CYS A 17 14.39 6.98 -2.00
C CYS A 17 14.18 7.69 -3.34
N VAL A 18 14.65 7.05 -4.42
CA VAL A 18 14.35 7.50 -5.79
C VAL A 18 13.19 6.67 -6.33
N HIS A 19 12.04 7.32 -6.49
CA HIS A 19 10.85 6.74 -7.07
C HIS A 19 10.86 7.07 -8.58
N GLN A 20 11.19 6.09 -9.41
CA GLN A 20 11.21 6.25 -10.87
C GLN A 20 9.95 5.65 -11.50
N GLY A 21 9.52 6.25 -12.61
CA GLY A 21 8.50 5.64 -13.46
C GLY A 21 7.06 5.96 -13.05
N ASN A 22 6.80 7.16 -12.52
CA ASN A 22 5.41 7.60 -12.35
C ASN A 22 4.94 8.22 -13.68
N LEU A 23 3.83 7.71 -14.20
CA LEU A 23 3.11 8.34 -15.29
C LEU A 23 2.23 9.43 -14.68
N VAL A 24 2.56 10.69 -14.94
CA VAL A 24 1.71 11.82 -14.56
C VAL A 24 0.80 12.13 -15.74
N ALA A 25 -0.51 11.98 -15.53
CA ALA A 25 -1.52 12.36 -16.51
C ALA A 25 -1.38 13.86 -16.84
N ALA A 26 -1.61 14.26 -18.08
CA ALA A 26 -1.63 15.69 -18.43
C ALA A 26 -2.67 16.42 -17.56
N ALA A 27 -2.47 17.71 -17.26
CA ALA A 27 -3.39 18.49 -16.41
C ALA A 27 -4.85 18.53 -16.91
N GLU A 28 -5.09 18.13 -18.16
CA GLU A 28 -6.39 18.03 -18.81
C GLU A 28 -6.96 16.59 -18.80
N GLN A 29 -6.16 15.57 -18.46
CA GLN A 29 -6.57 14.19 -18.20
C GLN A 29 -7.07 14.01 -16.75
N VAL A 30 -7.72 15.05 -16.22
CA VAL A 30 -8.50 14.94 -14.98
C VAL A 30 -9.74 14.13 -15.35
N PHE A 31 -9.74 12.85 -15.00
CA PHE A 31 -10.96 12.05 -15.10
C PHE A 31 -11.97 12.61 -14.08
N PRO A 32 -13.13 13.12 -14.53
CA PRO A 32 -14.12 13.67 -13.60
C PRO A 32 -14.90 12.51 -12.99
N TRP A 33 -14.43 11.99 -11.87
CA TRP A 33 -15.19 11.01 -11.08
C TRP A 33 -16.14 11.74 -10.13
N GLN A 34 -17.28 11.12 -9.87
CA GLN A 34 -18.28 11.65 -8.94
C GLN A 34 -18.25 10.87 -7.61
N ALA A 35 -18.85 11.46 -6.58
CA ALA A 35 -18.82 10.93 -5.21
C ALA A 35 -19.57 9.59 -5.07
N GLU A 36 -20.49 9.34 -5.99
CA GLU A 36 -21.37 8.19 -6.06
C GLU A 36 -20.75 6.96 -6.74
N ASP A 37 -19.59 7.10 -7.39
CA ASP A 37 -18.94 5.99 -8.08
C ASP A 37 -18.43 4.93 -7.06
N THR A 38 -18.72 3.67 -7.35
CA THR A 38 -18.32 2.48 -6.58
C THR A 38 -16.85 2.12 -6.79
N ILE A 39 -16.24 1.35 -5.88
CA ILE A 39 -14.85 0.88 -6.04
C ILE A 39 -14.68 0.08 -7.34
N GLU A 40 -15.71 -0.64 -7.77
CA GLU A 40 -15.73 -1.40 -9.02
C GLU A 40 -15.66 -0.48 -10.25
N GLU A 41 -16.40 0.64 -10.24
CA GLU A 41 -16.34 1.65 -11.31
C GLU A 41 -14.97 2.32 -11.37
N ILE A 42 -14.36 2.57 -10.21
CA ILE A 42 -12.99 3.06 -10.03
C ILE A 42 -11.96 2.10 -10.66
N GLU A 43 -12.10 0.79 -10.39
CA GLU A 43 -11.23 -0.24 -10.94
C GLU A 43 -11.38 -0.37 -12.47
N GLU A 44 -12.60 -0.32 -12.98
CA GLU A 44 -12.84 -0.45 -14.42
C GLU A 44 -12.32 0.76 -15.20
N ALA A 45 -12.54 1.97 -14.69
CA ALA A 45 -11.99 3.19 -15.28
C ALA A 45 -10.45 3.15 -15.33
N THR A 46 -9.80 2.71 -14.26
CA THR A 46 -8.33 2.61 -14.22
C THR A 46 -7.77 1.53 -15.14
N LYS A 47 -8.46 0.39 -15.33
CA LYS A 47 -8.08 -0.62 -16.34
C LYS A 47 -8.10 -0.04 -17.75
N SER A 48 -9.14 0.70 -18.12
CA SER A 48 -9.27 1.30 -19.46
C SER A 48 -8.12 2.25 -19.81
N ILE A 49 -7.49 2.88 -18.80
CA ILE A 49 -6.30 3.72 -18.98
C ILE A 49 -5.09 2.86 -19.31
N VAL A 50 -4.88 1.74 -18.60
CA VAL A 50 -3.74 0.84 -18.82
C VAL A 50 -3.82 0.18 -20.19
N GLU A 51 -5.01 -0.24 -20.62
CA GLU A 51 -5.25 -0.92 -21.90
C GLU A 51 -4.92 -0.07 -23.13
N GLN A 52 -4.82 1.25 -22.99
CA GLN A 52 -4.39 2.15 -24.06
C GLN A 52 -2.88 2.05 -24.35
N PHE A 53 -2.11 1.37 -23.50
CA PHE A 53 -0.67 1.21 -23.62
C PHE A 53 -0.28 -0.27 -23.65
N PRO A 54 0.79 -0.66 -24.37
CA PRO A 54 1.28 -2.04 -24.39
C PRO A 54 2.06 -2.38 -23.11
N TYR A 55 1.51 -2.05 -21.94
CA TYR A 55 2.14 -2.31 -20.64
C TYR A 55 1.69 -3.67 -20.09
N VAL A 56 2.65 -4.48 -19.67
CA VAL A 56 2.42 -5.77 -19.01
C VAL A 56 3.07 -5.73 -17.64
N GLY A 57 2.26 -5.72 -16.58
CA GLY A 57 2.75 -5.63 -15.22
C GLY A 57 1.68 -5.18 -14.23
N ARG A 58 2.10 -4.87 -13.00
CA ARG A 58 1.22 -4.28 -11.98
C ARG A 58 1.26 -2.76 -12.10
N VAL A 59 0.09 -2.15 -11.95
CA VAL A 59 -0.09 -0.70 -11.95
C VAL A 59 -0.81 -0.30 -10.67
N GLY A 60 -0.27 0.68 -9.95
CA GLY A 60 -0.95 1.36 -8.85
C GLY A 60 -1.42 2.74 -9.31
N PHE A 61 -2.61 3.16 -8.86
CA PHE A 61 -3.10 4.51 -9.07
C PHE A 61 -3.24 5.19 -7.72
N ASP A 62 -2.63 6.37 -7.60
CA ASP A 62 -2.78 7.21 -6.42
C ASP A 62 -3.92 8.17 -6.70
N LEU A 63 -4.93 8.13 -5.83
CA LEU A 63 -6.17 8.87 -6.01
C LEU A 63 -6.36 9.87 -4.87
N LYS A 64 -7.04 10.98 -5.14
CA LYS A 64 -7.49 11.96 -4.16
C LYS A 64 -9.00 12.11 -4.22
N VAL A 65 -9.68 11.89 -3.11
CA VAL A 65 -11.09 12.25 -2.94
C VAL A 65 -11.18 13.66 -2.36
N THR A 66 -11.95 14.55 -2.99
CA THR A 66 -12.17 15.93 -2.54
C THR A 66 -13.28 16.01 -1.48
N PRO A 67 -13.42 17.13 -0.75
CA PRO A 67 -14.56 17.32 0.17
C PRO A 67 -15.93 17.29 -0.53
N ALA A 68 -15.97 17.57 -1.83
CA ALA A 68 -17.18 17.44 -2.64
C ALA A 68 -17.43 15.99 -3.11
N GLY A 69 -16.56 15.05 -2.74
CA GLY A 69 -16.62 13.64 -3.11
C GLY A 69 -16.04 13.32 -4.49
N GLU A 70 -15.59 14.30 -5.26
CA GLU A 70 -14.90 14.04 -6.53
C GLU A 70 -13.60 13.25 -6.30
N CYS A 71 -13.36 12.20 -7.08
CA CYS A 71 -12.09 11.48 -7.08
C CYS A 71 -11.19 11.95 -8.24
N LYS A 72 -9.90 12.14 -7.97
CA LYS A 72 -8.91 12.65 -8.94
C LYS A 72 -7.68 11.77 -8.94
N ILE A 73 -7.21 11.36 -10.12
CA ILE A 73 -5.94 10.66 -10.26
C ILE A 73 -4.81 11.67 -10.00
N LEU A 74 -3.94 11.34 -9.05
CA LEU A 74 -2.73 12.10 -8.75
C LEU A 74 -1.55 11.59 -9.59
N GLU A 75 -1.33 10.28 -9.53
CA GLU A 75 -0.26 9.62 -10.26
C GLU A 75 -0.57 8.14 -10.54
N CYS A 76 0.16 7.57 -11.50
CA CYS A 76 0.14 6.17 -11.82
C CYS A 76 1.55 5.58 -11.68
N ASN A 77 1.65 4.49 -10.92
CA ASN A 77 2.87 3.82 -10.50
C ASN A 77 2.95 2.44 -11.17
N CYS A 78 3.67 2.35 -12.30
CA CYS A 78 3.85 1.11 -13.06
C CYS A 78 4.95 0.20 -12.47
N ARG A 79 4.89 -0.06 -11.17
CA ARG A 79 5.86 -0.87 -10.41
C ARG A 79 5.22 -1.46 -9.15
N TYR A 80 5.92 -2.39 -8.51
CA TYR A 80 5.61 -2.77 -7.14
C TYR A 80 5.86 -1.60 -6.19
N GLY A 81 4.84 -1.26 -5.40
CA GLY A 81 4.87 -0.18 -4.40
C GLY A 81 4.58 -0.69 -3.00
N GLY A 82 4.51 0.22 -2.03
CA GLY A 82 4.20 -0.12 -0.64
C GLY A 82 2.86 -0.85 -0.47
N SER A 83 1.86 -0.53 -1.29
CA SER A 83 0.56 -1.21 -1.31
C SER A 83 0.58 -2.62 -1.90
N SER A 84 1.64 -3.00 -2.61
CA SER A 84 1.77 -4.35 -3.17
C SER A 84 1.94 -5.40 -2.08
N TYR A 85 2.65 -5.07 -0.99
CA TYR A 85 2.85 -5.98 0.15
C TYR A 85 1.52 -6.42 0.80
N PRO A 86 0.65 -5.52 1.30
CA PRO A 86 -0.61 -5.92 1.91
C PRO A 86 -1.55 -6.62 0.93
N ASN A 87 -1.56 -6.22 -0.35
CA ASN A 87 -2.36 -6.91 -1.36
C ASN A 87 -1.89 -8.35 -1.61
N PHE A 88 -0.59 -8.59 -1.72
CA PHE A 88 -0.06 -9.94 -1.88
C PHE A 88 -0.30 -10.82 -0.66
N THR A 89 -0.12 -10.26 0.54
CA THR A 89 -0.48 -10.97 1.77
C THR A 89 -1.96 -11.33 1.76
N ARG A 90 -2.85 -10.40 1.37
CA ARG A 90 -4.30 -10.66 1.25
C ARG A 90 -4.62 -11.77 0.26
N GLU A 91 -3.99 -11.77 -0.91
CA GLU A 91 -4.14 -12.84 -1.92
C GLU A 91 -3.76 -14.23 -1.35
N GLN A 92 -2.79 -14.30 -0.44
CA GLN A 92 -2.33 -15.56 0.18
C GLN A 92 -3.18 -16.01 1.38
N VAL A 93 -3.65 -15.09 2.22
CA VAL A 93 -4.39 -15.42 3.46
C VAL A 93 -5.92 -15.42 3.28
N GLY A 94 -6.40 -14.91 2.14
CA GLY A 94 -7.81 -14.85 1.77
C GLY A 94 -8.33 -13.43 1.59
N THR A 95 -9.13 -13.22 0.54
CA THR A 95 -9.70 -11.92 0.19
C THR A 95 -10.75 -11.43 1.18
N ASP A 96 -11.25 -12.30 2.06
CA ASP A 96 -12.13 -12.02 3.19
C ASP A 96 -11.38 -11.53 4.44
N ARG A 97 -10.10 -11.18 4.31
CA ARG A 97 -9.28 -10.60 5.38
C ARG A 97 -8.87 -9.17 5.06
N CYS A 98 -8.74 -8.40 6.12
CA CYS A 98 -8.10 -7.09 6.11
C CYS A 98 -6.60 -7.27 6.37
N VAL A 99 -5.77 -6.60 5.59
CA VAL A 99 -4.31 -6.55 5.82
C VAL A 99 -3.89 -5.10 5.98
N LEU A 100 -3.36 -4.77 7.15
CA LEU A 100 -2.79 -3.47 7.47
C LEU A 100 -1.26 -3.60 7.48
N MET A 101 -0.57 -2.67 6.81
CA MET A 101 0.88 -2.58 6.88
C MET A 101 1.27 -1.38 7.73
N HIS A 102 2.16 -1.58 8.70
CA HIS A 102 2.72 -0.49 9.51
C HIS A 102 4.23 -0.61 9.57
N ASN A 103 4.93 0.49 9.28
CA ASN A 103 6.39 0.53 9.44
C ASN A 103 6.73 0.53 10.92
N ILE A 104 7.63 -0.35 11.33
CA ILE A 104 8.14 -0.40 12.68
C ILE A 104 9.58 0.11 12.66
N HIS A 105 9.90 0.96 13.62
CA HIS A 105 11.26 1.37 13.92
C HIS A 105 11.64 0.72 15.24
N PRO A 106 11.82 -0.60 15.26
CA PRO A 106 12.17 -1.22 16.51
C PRO A 106 13.56 -0.69 16.85
N GLY A 107 13.79 -0.29 18.10
CA GLY A 107 15.16 -0.13 18.60
C GLY A 107 15.94 -1.47 18.63
N LEU A 108 15.50 -2.46 17.84
CA LEU A 108 16.01 -3.82 17.71
C LEU A 108 16.84 -3.90 16.45
N ASP A 109 17.99 -4.56 16.57
CA ASP A 109 19.03 -4.56 15.55
C ASP A 109 18.68 -5.41 14.31
N ASN A 110 17.65 -6.27 14.36
CA ASN A 110 17.28 -7.09 13.20
C ASN A 110 15.86 -7.70 13.21
N PHE A 111 15.44 -8.12 12.01
CA PHE A 111 14.17 -8.81 11.72
C PHE A 111 13.85 -10.01 12.63
N LYS A 112 14.86 -10.81 12.99
CA LYS A 112 14.68 -12.01 13.81
C LYS A 112 14.23 -11.65 15.23
N GLN A 113 14.78 -10.59 15.81
CA GLN A 113 14.40 -10.14 17.15
C GLN A 113 12.95 -9.65 17.20
N VAL A 114 12.51 -8.92 16.16
CA VAL A 114 11.11 -8.48 16.03
C VAL A 114 10.17 -9.69 15.95
N HIS A 115 10.52 -10.67 15.12
CA HIS A 115 9.75 -11.90 14.99
C HIS A 115 9.63 -12.65 16.33
N THR A 116 10.75 -12.86 17.03
CA THR A 116 10.74 -13.52 18.35
C THR A 116 9.88 -12.76 19.35
N ARG A 117 9.91 -11.42 19.38
CA ARG A 117 9.02 -10.66 20.26
C ARG A 117 7.53 -10.86 19.93
N PHE A 118 7.18 -10.93 18.65
CA PHE A 118 5.79 -11.23 18.26
C PHE A 118 5.38 -12.66 18.63
N GLU A 119 6.28 -13.62 18.51
CA GLU A 119 6.07 -15.00 18.95
C GLU A 119 5.85 -15.06 20.47
N ASP A 120 6.73 -14.45 21.26
CA ASP A 120 6.67 -14.42 22.72
C ASP A 120 5.39 -13.74 23.25
N ASN A 121 4.83 -12.81 22.48
CA ASN A 121 3.60 -12.08 22.82
C ASN A 121 2.34 -12.63 22.12
N ASN A 122 2.42 -13.79 21.46
CA ASN A 122 1.30 -14.41 20.74
C ASN A 122 0.66 -13.50 19.68
N LEU A 123 1.47 -12.69 19.01
CA LEU A 123 1.06 -11.79 17.92
C LEU A 123 1.30 -12.39 16.54
N ASP A 124 2.15 -13.43 16.42
CA ASP A 124 2.46 -14.06 15.15
C ASP A 124 1.20 -14.60 14.43
N TYR A 125 1.30 -14.71 13.11
CA TYR A 125 0.22 -15.18 12.26
C TYR A 125 -0.16 -16.63 12.56
N SER A 126 -1.46 -16.86 12.81
CA SER A 126 -2.09 -18.18 12.93
C SER A 126 -2.71 -18.59 11.59
N PRO A 127 -2.21 -19.64 10.90
CA PRO A 127 -2.85 -20.16 9.69
C PRO A 127 -4.24 -20.72 9.94
N LYS A 128 -4.51 -21.19 11.17
CA LYS A 128 -5.80 -21.74 11.58
C LYS A 128 -6.89 -20.66 11.58
N ASP A 129 -6.58 -19.50 12.14
CA ASP A 129 -7.54 -18.40 12.30
C ASP A 129 -7.47 -17.41 11.11
N ARG A 130 -6.38 -17.48 10.34
CA ARG A 130 -6.02 -16.55 9.26
C ARG A 130 -5.96 -15.12 9.80
N THR A 131 -5.29 -14.95 10.94
CA THR A 131 -5.11 -13.68 11.65
C THR A 131 -3.78 -13.66 12.40
N GLY A 132 -3.26 -12.47 12.66
CA GLY A 132 -2.00 -12.24 13.39
C GLY A 132 -1.07 -11.37 12.56
N VAL A 133 0.23 -11.41 12.84
CA VAL A 133 1.19 -10.44 12.30
C VAL A 133 2.34 -11.16 11.61
N PHE A 134 2.61 -10.84 10.35
CA PHE A 134 3.90 -11.18 9.74
C PHE A 134 4.87 -10.02 9.92
N VAL A 135 6.14 -10.33 10.11
CA VAL A 135 7.21 -9.34 9.94
C VAL A 135 7.60 -9.34 8.46
N ALA A 136 7.60 -8.17 7.84
CA ALA A 136 8.13 -7.94 6.50
C ALA A 136 9.40 -7.08 6.61
N ASN A 137 10.34 -7.30 5.69
CA ASN A 137 11.52 -6.45 5.51
C ASN A 137 11.46 -5.81 4.11
N PRO A 138 10.81 -4.64 3.96
CA PRO A 138 10.78 -3.95 2.68
C PRO A 138 12.20 -3.54 2.30
N PHE A 139 12.69 -3.96 1.14
CA PHE A 139 14.03 -3.61 0.64
C PHE A 139 14.32 -2.10 0.62
N CYS A 140 13.28 -1.26 0.58
CA CYS A 140 13.39 0.19 0.58
C CYS A 140 13.61 0.81 1.97
N LEU A 141 13.55 0.03 3.05
CA LEU A 141 13.71 0.54 4.41
C LEU A 141 14.91 -0.15 5.11
N PRO A 142 16.15 0.34 4.87
CA PRO A 142 17.32 -0.18 5.59
C PRO A 142 17.12 0.00 7.11
N GLU A 143 17.46 -1.05 7.86
CA GLU A 143 17.37 -1.08 9.35
C GLU A 143 15.95 -0.94 9.92
N LYS A 144 14.93 -1.20 9.10
CA LYS A 144 13.52 -1.11 9.50
C LYS A 144 12.79 -2.37 9.06
N CYS A 145 11.72 -2.69 9.77
CA CYS A 145 10.79 -3.73 9.36
C CYS A 145 9.38 -3.16 9.25
N ALA A 146 8.46 -3.91 8.67
CA ALA A 146 7.05 -3.60 8.69
C ALA A 146 6.27 -4.75 9.33
N ALA A 147 5.25 -4.44 10.13
CA ALA A 147 4.24 -5.41 10.52
C ALA A 147 3.16 -5.48 9.43
N MET A 148 2.88 -6.69 8.97
CA MET A 148 1.73 -7.03 8.14
C MET A 148 0.66 -7.67 9.02
N ILE A 149 -0.29 -6.87 9.47
CA ILE A 149 -1.35 -7.27 10.39
C ILE A 149 -2.53 -7.82 9.59
N VAL A 150 -2.80 -9.12 9.74
CA VAL A 150 -3.97 -9.79 9.14
C VAL A 150 -5.08 -9.89 10.17
N ALA A 151 -6.26 -9.37 9.82
CA ALA A 151 -7.42 -9.36 10.71
C ALA A 151 -8.73 -9.58 9.96
N LYS A 152 -9.82 -9.76 10.71
CA LYS A 152 -11.16 -10.01 10.14
C LYS A 152 -11.85 -8.74 9.63
N SER A 153 -11.42 -7.58 10.12
CA SER A 153 -11.96 -6.27 9.78
C SER A 153 -10.93 -5.16 10.03
N PRO A 154 -11.10 -3.97 9.42
CA PRO A 154 -10.23 -2.82 9.68
C PRO A 154 -10.10 -2.50 11.17
N LYS A 155 -11.23 -2.44 11.89
CA LYS A 155 -11.24 -2.18 13.34
C LYS A 155 -10.42 -3.19 14.14
N SER A 156 -10.47 -4.47 13.76
CA SER A 156 -9.67 -5.51 14.42
C SER A 156 -8.19 -5.47 14.05
N ALA A 157 -7.85 -4.93 12.86
CA ALA A 157 -6.47 -4.68 12.47
C ALA A 157 -5.87 -3.50 13.26
N GLU A 158 -6.63 -2.42 13.46
CA GLU A 158 -6.23 -1.28 14.28
C GLU A 158 -6.01 -1.69 15.75
N ALA A 159 -6.94 -2.41 16.36
CA ALA A 159 -6.76 -2.91 17.73
C ALA A 159 -5.57 -3.87 17.89
N LYS A 160 -5.15 -4.54 16.80
CA LYS A 160 -3.96 -5.38 16.77
C LYS A 160 -2.69 -4.56 16.54
N LEU A 161 -2.77 -3.45 15.82
CA LEU A 161 -1.68 -2.48 15.67
C LEU A 161 -1.27 -1.91 17.03
N ASP A 162 -2.23 -1.55 17.88
CA ASP A 162 -1.93 -1.05 19.23
C ASP A 162 -1.08 -2.07 20.02
N GLN A 163 -1.44 -3.35 19.98
CA GLN A 163 -0.67 -4.43 20.61
C GLN A 163 0.73 -4.59 20.01
N VAL A 164 0.86 -4.43 18.69
CA VAL A 164 2.15 -4.47 18.01
C VAL A 164 3.05 -3.33 18.50
N LEU A 165 2.50 -2.12 18.58
CA LEU A 165 3.24 -0.93 19.04
C LEU A 165 3.69 -1.08 20.49
N GLU A 166 2.82 -1.58 21.38
CA GLU A 166 3.18 -1.87 22.77
C GLU A 166 4.37 -2.84 22.91
N VAL A 167 4.51 -3.82 22.01
CA VAL A 167 5.58 -4.84 22.06
C VAL A 167 6.90 -4.33 21.46
N VAL A 168 6.85 -3.45 20.47
CA VAL A 168 8.04 -2.95 19.76
C VAL A 168 8.62 -1.67 20.36
N GLU A 169 7.83 -0.90 21.11
CA GLU A 169 8.28 0.31 21.81
C GLU A 169 8.85 0.04 23.22
N GLN A 170 8.76 -1.19 23.72
CA GLN A 170 9.43 -1.66 24.95
C GLN A 170 10.90 -2.04 24.75
#